data_AF-A0A0U2VCI4-F1
#
_entry.id   AF-A0A0U2VCI4-F1
#
_cell.length_a   1.000
_cell.length_b   1.000
_cell.length_c   1.000
_cell.angle_alpha   90.00
_cell.angle_beta   90.00
_cell.angle_gamma   90.00
#
_symmetry.space_group_name_H-M   'P 1'
#
loop_
_entity.id
_entity.type
_entity.pdbx_description
1 polymer ?
#
loop_
_entity_poly.entity_id
_entity_poly.type
_entity_poly.pdbx_seq_one_letter_code
_entity_poly.pdbx_strand_id
1 'polypeptide(L)'
;MKPIRHIAEILEPSMDKTSKTVEWEMTKLLDWVRLSYTEENDLEMVNNLLSYSKGFWKGLFTCYDHYHVPRTNNDLERFFRATKTRHRRMTGLRNWNEYILRNGEMVVLVDDGLKQENLIARLRMVDYTSYKKQKEKWNNRLSDSVMRKRFKRDPQNYLKNLENQWLK
;
A
#
# COMPACT_ATOMS: atom_id res chain seq x y z
N MET A 1 28.32 -9.89 -5.40
CA MET A 1 28.01 -10.59 -6.67
C MET A 1 28.05 -9.58 -7.81
N LYS A 2 28.80 -9.83 -8.90
CA LYS A 2 28.94 -8.87 -10.02
C LYS A 2 27.60 -8.49 -10.69
N PRO A 3 26.65 -9.42 -10.92
CA PRO A 3 25.37 -9.11 -11.59
C PRO A 3 24.52 -8.09 -10.83
N ILE A 4 24.41 -8.22 -9.51
CA ILE A 4 23.61 -7.32 -8.66
C ILE A 4 24.14 -5.89 -8.74
N ARG A 5 25.47 -5.73 -8.78
CA ARG A 5 26.09 -4.40 -8.93
C ARG A 5 25.77 -3.77 -10.29
N HIS A 6 25.81 -4.55 -11.37
CA HIS A 6 25.47 -4.05 -12.70
C HIS A 6 23.98 -3.70 -12.81
N ILE A 7 23.09 -4.47 -12.19
CA ILE A 7 21.66 -4.13 -12.09
C ILE A 7 21.50 -2.77 -11.40
N ALA A 8 22.16 -2.57 -10.27
CA ALA A 8 22.09 -1.30 -9.54
C ALA A 8 22.60 -0.12 -10.38
N GLU A 9 23.72 -0.29 -11.09
CA GLU A 9 24.31 0.73 -11.97
C GLU A 9 23.40 1.06 -13.18
N ILE A 10 22.83 0.04 -13.84
CA ILE A 10 21.87 0.22 -14.94
C ILE A 10 20.61 0.92 -14.45
N LEU A 11 20.11 0.53 -13.29
CA LEU A 11 18.94 1.18 -12.74
C LEU A 11 19.28 2.58 -12.22
N GLU A 12 20.49 2.95 -11.85
CA GLU A 12 20.72 4.29 -11.27
C GLU A 12 20.33 5.41 -12.26
N PRO A 13 19.47 6.36 -11.86
CA PRO A 13 18.93 7.37 -12.77
C PRO A 13 20.03 8.35 -13.21
N SER A 14 19.99 8.71 -14.49
CA SER A 14 20.79 9.78 -15.08
C SER A 14 19.93 10.56 -16.06
N MET A 15 20.29 11.83 -16.33
CA MET A 15 19.53 12.72 -17.23
C MET A 15 19.31 12.13 -18.62
N ASP A 16 20.22 11.27 -19.07
CA ASP A 16 20.20 10.68 -20.41
C ASP A 16 19.47 9.33 -20.50
N LYS A 17 18.95 8.80 -19.37
CA LYS A 17 18.27 7.51 -19.34
C LYS A 17 16.78 7.67 -19.64
N THR A 18 16.32 6.89 -20.60
CA THR A 18 14.91 6.71 -20.94
C THR A 18 14.49 5.28 -20.59
N SER A 19 13.19 5.01 -20.59
CA SER A 19 12.70 3.63 -20.38
C SER A 19 13.35 2.65 -21.36
N LYS A 20 13.46 3.04 -22.64
CA LYS A 20 14.02 2.22 -23.72
C LYS A 20 15.49 1.90 -23.52
N THR A 21 16.31 2.88 -23.10
CA THR A 21 17.74 2.66 -22.91
C THR A 21 17.97 1.71 -21.73
N VAL A 22 17.27 1.92 -20.62
CA VAL A 22 17.38 1.06 -19.43
C VAL A 22 16.83 -0.35 -19.70
N GLU A 23 15.73 -0.47 -20.44
CA GLU A 23 15.18 -1.76 -20.85
C GLU A 23 16.17 -2.55 -21.71
N TRP A 24 16.82 -1.89 -22.67
CA TRP A 24 17.84 -2.50 -23.51
C TRP A 24 19.07 -2.94 -22.69
N GLU A 25 19.60 -2.07 -21.83
CA GLU A 25 20.74 -2.39 -20.96
C GLU A 25 20.42 -3.57 -20.03
N MET A 26 19.24 -3.57 -19.40
CA MET A 26 18.78 -4.67 -18.55
C MET A 26 18.67 -5.97 -19.34
N THR A 27 18.16 -5.93 -20.57
CA THR A 27 18.05 -7.12 -21.42
C THR A 27 19.44 -7.71 -21.71
N LYS A 28 20.41 -6.85 -22.08
CA LYS A 28 21.79 -7.27 -22.31
C LYS A 28 22.44 -7.85 -21.06
N LEU A 29 22.16 -7.28 -19.90
CA LEU A 29 22.67 -7.81 -18.64
C LEU A 29 22.06 -9.20 -18.33
N LEU A 30 20.76 -9.38 -18.52
CA LEU A 30 20.09 -10.67 -18.29
C LEU A 30 20.60 -11.75 -19.23
N ASP A 31 20.81 -11.42 -20.51
CA ASP A 31 21.44 -12.31 -21.48
C ASP A 31 22.87 -12.67 -21.06
N TRP A 32 23.66 -11.68 -20.64
CA TRP A 32 25.01 -11.90 -20.15
C TRP A 32 25.04 -12.80 -18.91
N VAL A 33 24.14 -12.60 -17.94
CA VAL A 33 24.04 -13.46 -16.76
C VAL A 33 23.73 -14.88 -17.17
N ARG A 34 22.74 -15.07 -18.06
CA ARG A 34 22.33 -16.39 -18.55
C ARG A 34 23.47 -17.14 -19.26
N LEU A 35 24.33 -16.42 -19.99
CA LEU A 35 25.44 -17.01 -20.73
C LEU A 35 26.70 -17.22 -19.89
N SER A 36 26.91 -16.40 -18.85
CA SER A 36 28.14 -16.42 -18.05
C SER A 36 28.07 -17.33 -16.84
N TYR A 37 26.87 -17.56 -16.30
CA TYR A 37 26.64 -18.34 -15.08
C TYR A 37 25.93 -19.65 -15.45
N THR A 38 26.72 -20.63 -15.88
CA THR A 38 26.23 -21.93 -16.39
C THR A 38 26.52 -23.11 -15.46
N GLU A 39 27.22 -22.87 -14.35
CA GLU A 39 27.51 -23.91 -13.36
C GLU A 39 26.25 -24.31 -12.59
N GLU A 40 26.20 -25.56 -12.12
CA GLU A 40 25.03 -26.12 -11.43
C GLU A 40 24.64 -25.30 -10.18
N ASN A 41 25.64 -24.80 -9.45
CA ASN A 41 25.46 -23.96 -8.27
C ASN A 41 24.88 -22.57 -8.58
N ASP A 42 25.01 -22.09 -9.82
CA ASP A 42 24.53 -20.76 -10.23
C ASP A 42 23.10 -20.80 -10.78
N LEU A 43 22.61 -21.97 -11.20
CA LEU A 43 21.33 -22.13 -11.88
C LEU A 43 20.15 -21.55 -11.08
N GLU A 44 20.13 -21.77 -9.75
CA GLU A 44 19.07 -21.24 -8.90
C GLU A 44 19.04 -19.71 -8.93
N MET A 45 20.21 -19.08 -8.84
CA MET A 45 20.35 -17.62 -8.87
C MET A 45 19.96 -17.04 -10.24
N VAL A 46 20.38 -17.67 -11.34
CA VAL A 46 20.01 -17.25 -12.70
C VAL A 46 18.49 -17.38 -12.91
N ASN A 47 17.91 -18.52 -12.53
CA ASN A 47 16.47 -18.76 -12.66
C ASN A 47 15.65 -17.77 -11.85
N ASN A 48 16.04 -17.51 -10.60
CA ASN A 48 15.38 -16.52 -9.75
C ASN A 48 15.47 -15.12 -10.36
N LEU A 49 16.65 -14.69 -10.80
CA LEU A 49 16.83 -13.38 -11.41
C LEU A 49 15.97 -13.18 -12.66
N LEU A 50 15.96 -14.15 -13.56
CA LEU A 50 15.15 -14.10 -14.79
C LEU A 50 13.64 -14.10 -14.46
N SER A 51 13.21 -14.93 -13.51
CA SER A 51 11.81 -15.03 -13.08
C SER A 51 11.30 -13.71 -12.49
N TYR A 52 12.04 -13.13 -11.53
CA TYR A 52 11.69 -11.83 -10.94
C TYR A 52 11.71 -10.71 -11.98
N SER A 53 12.75 -10.66 -12.82
CA SER A 53 12.86 -9.62 -13.86
C SER A 53 11.67 -9.69 -14.81
N LYS A 54 11.27 -10.88 -15.26
CA LYS A 54 10.10 -11.09 -16.11
C LYS A 54 8.79 -10.67 -15.42
N GLY A 55 8.62 -11.01 -14.15
CA GLY A 55 7.42 -10.69 -13.38
C GLY A 55 7.20 -9.18 -13.21
N PHE A 56 8.28 -8.43 -12.99
CA PHE A 56 8.23 -6.98 -12.80
C PHE A 56 8.42 -6.17 -14.07
N TRP A 57 8.84 -6.77 -15.19
CA TRP A 57 9.25 -6.08 -16.42
C TRP A 57 8.25 -5.02 -16.88
N LYS A 58 6.96 -5.37 -16.88
CA LYS A 58 5.89 -4.48 -17.31
C LYS A 58 5.74 -3.31 -16.33
N GLY A 59 6.15 -2.12 -16.77
CA GLY A 59 6.02 -0.88 -16.02
C GLY A 59 7.22 -0.57 -15.10
N LEU A 60 8.25 -1.43 -15.06
CA LEU A 60 9.44 -1.21 -14.23
C LEU A 60 10.19 0.08 -14.61
N PHE A 61 10.24 0.38 -15.90
CA PHE A 61 11.03 1.49 -16.45
C PHE A 61 10.21 2.76 -16.72
N THR A 62 8.93 2.79 -16.36
CA THR A 62 8.05 3.94 -16.61
C THR A 62 8.49 5.21 -15.87
N CYS A 63 9.22 5.07 -14.75
CA CYS A 63 9.74 6.20 -13.98
C CYS A 63 10.83 7.00 -14.71
N TYR A 64 11.50 6.46 -15.74
CA TYR A 64 12.51 7.18 -16.51
C TYR A 64 11.88 8.17 -17.52
N ASP A 65 10.67 7.87 -18.00
CA ASP A 65 9.97 8.74 -18.97
C ASP A 65 9.06 9.76 -18.29
N HIS A 66 8.69 9.51 -17.03
CA HIS A 66 7.68 10.28 -16.31
C HIS A 66 8.18 10.71 -14.93
N TYR A 67 8.60 11.97 -14.82
CA TYR A 67 9.15 12.53 -13.58
C TYR A 67 8.23 12.43 -12.35
N HIS A 68 6.91 12.34 -12.56
CA HIS A 68 5.91 12.25 -11.49
C HIS A 68 5.72 10.81 -10.96
N VAL A 69 6.26 9.81 -11.65
CA VAL A 69 6.23 8.42 -11.20
C VAL A 69 7.48 8.17 -10.36
N PRO A 70 7.35 7.88 -9.06
CA PRO A 70 8.51 7.65 -8.22
C PRO A 70 9.25 6.40 -8.66
N ARG A 71 10.59 6.48 -8.68
CA ARG A 71 11.48 5.36 -9.00
C ARG A 71 11.29 4.16 -8.08
N THR A 72 11.11 4.43 -6.79
CA THR A 72 11.00 3.40 -5.75
C THR A 72 9.71 3.61 -4.96
N ASN A 73 9.17 2.53 -4.43
CA ASN A 73 8.06 2.57 -3.49
C ASN A 73 8.53 2.79 -2.04
N ASN A 74 9.82 3.07 -1.79
CA ASN A 74 10.41 3.12 -0.45
C ASN A 74 9.68 4.09 0.49
N ASP A 75 9.31 5.28 -0.02
CA ASP A 75 8.57 6.26 0.76
C ASP A 75 7.17 5.76 1.13
N LEU A 76 6.51 5.07 0.20
CA LEU A 76 5.21 4.44 0.44
C LEU A 76 5.32 3.29 1.45
N GLU A 77 6.36 2.46 1.35
CA GLU A 77 6.63 1.42 2.34
C GLU A 77 6.91 2.01 3.72
N ARG A 78 7.74 3.06 3.79
CA ARG A 78 8.08 3.76 5.03
C ARG A 78 6.84 4.38 5.66
N PHE A 79 6.00 5.01 4.84
CA PHE A 79 4.71 5.54 5.23
C PHE A 79 3.82 4.45 5.85
N PHE A 80 3.60 3.34 5.13
CA PHE A 80 2.79 2.24 5.67
C PHE A 80 3.39 1.65 6.95
N ARG A 81 4.71 1.48 7.04
CA ARG A 81 5.39 0.99 8.25
C ARG A 81 5.19 1.92 9.44
N ALA A 82 5.32 3.23 9.24
CA ALA A 82 5.11 4.23 10.30
C ALA A 82 3.68 4.16 10.83
N THR A 83 2.71 4.14 9.92
CA THR A 83 1.29 4.07 10.28
C THR A 83 0.97 2.71 10.95
N LYS A 84 1.64 1.60 10.57
CA LYS A 84 1.50 0.24 11.19
C LYS A 84 1.96 0.25 12.62
N THR A 85 3.08 0.91 12.83
CA THR A 85 3.69 1.04 14.14
C THR A 85 2.81 1.87 15.07
N ARG A 86 2.25 2.98 14.59
CA ARG A 86 1.35 3.82 15.41
C ARG A 86 0.05 3.12 15.75
N HIS A 87 -0.61 2.47 14.79
CA HIS A 87 -1.82 1.66 15.05
C HIS A 87 -1.58 0.64 16.16
N ARG A 88 -0.47 -0.11 16.07
CA ARG A 88 -0.10 -1.09 17.09
C ARG A 88 0.18 -0.46 18.46
N ARG A 89 0.82 0.72 18.51
CA ARG A 89 1.05 1.45 19.77
C ARG A 89 -0.25 1.94 20.42
N MET A 90 -1.21 2.39 19.62
CA MET A 90 -2.49 2.90 20.12
C MET A 90 -3.45 1.79 20.57
N THR A 91 -3.46 0.65 19.88
CA THR A 91 -4.48 -0.40 20.08
C THR A 91 -3.95 -1.69 20.68
N GLY A 92 -2.63 -1.88 20.71
CA GLY A 92 -1.99 -3.16 21.05
C GLY A 92 -2.13 -4.24 19.98
N LEU A 93 -2.92 -4.02 18.93
CA LEU A 93 -3.23 -5.04 17.93
C LEU A 93 -2.19 -5.08 16.81
N ARG A 94 -1.67 -6.28 16.53
CA ARG A 94 -0.83 -6.52 15.34
C ARG A 94 -1.65 -6.49 14.05
N ASN A 95 -2.89 -6.97 14.11
CA ASN A 95 -3.78 -6.94 12.95
C ASN A 95 -4.25 -5.50 12.72
N TRP A 96 -4.05 -5.01 11.50
CA TRP A 96 -4.57 -3.72 11.08
C TRP A 96 -5.86 -3.84 10.28
N ASN A 97 -6.16 -4.92 9.56
CA ASN A 97 -7.25 -4.97 8.56
C ASN A 97 -8.57 -4.31 9.01
N GLU A 98 -9.01 -4.57 10.25
CA GLU A 98 -10.18 -3.92 10.84
C GLU A 98 -10.08 -2.39 10.92
N TYR A 99 -8.91 -1.86 11.29
CA TYR A 99 -8.64 -0.42 11.29
C TYR A 99 -8.65 0.16 9.87
N ILE A 100 -8.20 -0.57 8.83
CA ILE A 100 -8.37 -0.10 7.44
C ILE A 100 -9.85 -0.06 7.08
N LEU A 101 -10.60 -1.13 7.37
CA LEU A 101 -12.03 -1.19 7.06
C LEU A 101 -12.82 -0.11 7.80
N ARG A 102 -12.44 0.19 9.06
CA ARG A 102 -13.10 1.20 9.87
C ARG A 102 -12.78 2.62 9.41
N ASN A 103 -11.50 2.91 9.18
CA ASN A 103 -11.04 4.27 8.91
C ASN A 103 -10.94 4.61 7.42
N GLY A 104 -10.86 3.60 6.55
CA GLY A 104 -10.87 3.73 5.10
C GLY A 104 -9.76 4.64 4.58
N GLU A 105 -10.13 5.50 3.61
CA GLU A 105 -9.28 6.56 3.06
C GLU A 105 -8.67 7.49 4.11
N MET A 106 -9.35 7.68 5.25
CA MET A 106 -8.89 8.58 6.31
C MET A 106 -7.65 8.04 7.03
N VAL A 107 -7.38 6.73 6.95
CA VAL A 107 -6.18 6.13 7.53
C VAL A 107 -4.90 6.87 7.12
N VAL A 108 -4.84 7.24 5.84
CA VAL A 108 -3.67 7.87 5.25
C VAL A 108 -3.51 9.31 5.73
N LEU A 109 -4.66 9.97 5.98
CA LEU A 109 -4.74 11.38 6.34
C LEU A 109 -4.59 11.64 7.83
N VAL A 110 -4.79 10.65 8.71
CA VAL A 110 -4.74 10.87 10.16
C VAL A 110 -3.35 11.29 10.61
N ASP A 111 -2.28 10.68 10.10
CA ASP A 111 -0.93 11.06 10.55
C ASP A 111 -0.52 12.45 10.04
N ASP A 112 -0.82 12.76 8.77
CA ASP A 112 -0.55 14.07 8.20
C ASP A 112 -1.42 15.15 8.86
N GLY A 113 -2.73 14.93 8.92
CA GLY A 113 -3.70 15.85 9.49
C GLY A 113 -3.41 16.22 10.94
N LEU A 114 -2.90 15.27 11.75
CA LEU A 114 -2.49 15.54 13.13
C LEU A 114 -1.22 16.39 13.25
N LYS A 115 -0.39 16.45 12.21
CA LYS A 115 0.84 17.28 12.17
C LYS A 115 0.60 18.66 11.60
N GLN A 116 -0.56 18.91 10.97
CA GLN A 116 -0.86 20.21 10.37
C GLN A 116 -0.92 21.30 11.45
N GLU A 117 -0.28 22.43 11.17
CA GLU A 117 -0.31 23.58 12.05
C GLU A 117 -1.74 24.08 12.26
N ASN A 118 -2.00 24.64 13.46
CA ASN A 118 -3.28 25.24 13.82
C ASN A 118 -4.49 24.30 13.67
N LEU A 119 -4.29 22.98 13.75
CA LEU A 119 -5.36 21.97 13.61
C LEU A 119 -6.57 22.28 14.49
N ILE A 120 -6.35 22.59 15.77
CA ILE A 120 -7.43 22.89 16.72
C ILE A 120 -8.22 24.13 16.28
N ALA A 121 -7.54 25.19 15.85
CA ALA A 121 -8.20 26.40 15.37
C ALA A 121 -9.04 26.12 14.12
N ARG A 122 -8.53 25.31 13.19
CA ARG A 122 -9.27 24.88 11.99
C ARG A 122 -10.48 24.03 12.31
N LEU A 123 -10.37 23.09 13.25
CA LEU A 123 -11.49 22.27 13.70
C LEU A 123 -12.59 23.13 14.37
N ARG A 124 -12.21 24.21 15.06
CA ARG A 124 -13.17 25.18 15.65
C ARG A 124 -13.94 25.99 14.60
N MET A 125 -13.37 26.18 13.40
CA MET A 125 -14.06 26.89 12.31
C MET A 125 -15.12 26.02 11.60
N VAL A 126 -15.15 24.71 11.86
CA VAL A 126 -16.13 23.82 11.25
C VAL A 126 -17.50 24.02 11.91
N ASP A 127 -18.49 24.35 11.10
CA ASP A 127 -19.86 24.50 11.58
C ASP A 127 -20.45 23.16 12.04
N TYR A 128 -21.35 23.23 13.03
CA TYR A 128 -21.94 22.04 13.62
C TYR A 128 -22.74 21.20 12.61
N THR A 129 -23.39 21.84 11.63
CA THR A 129 -24.17 21.18 10.59
C THR A 129 -23.30 20.33 9.67
N SER A 130 -22.15 20.85 9.23
CA SER A 130 -21.15 20.12 8.46
C SER A 130 -20.55 18.96 9.24
N TYR A 131 -20.21 19.19 10.51
CA TYR A 131 -19.73 18.11 11.38
C TYR A 131 -20.77 16.98 11.49
N LYS A 132 -22.05 17.31 11.75
CA LYS A 132 -23.12 16.32 11.87
C LYS A 132 -23.29 15.52 10.59
N LYS A 133 -23.29 16.19 9.42
CA LYS A 133 -23.38 15.54 8.11
C LYS A 133 -22.22 14.56 7.87
N GLN A 134 -20.99 14.95 8.20
CA GLN A 134 -19.83 14.06 8.04
C GLN A 134 -19.85 12.89 9.04
N LYS A 135 -20.28 13.13 10.27
CA LYS A 135 -20.45 12.08 11.28
C LYS A 135 -21.50 11.05 10.87
N GLU A 136 -22.60 11.49 10.24
CA GLU A 136 -23.62 10.60 9.71
C GLU A 136 -23.08 9.73 8.57
N LYS A 137 -22.37 10.32 7.61
CA LYS A 137 -21.68 9.56 6.55
C LYS A 137 -20.73 8.52 7.12
N TRP A 138 -19.96 8.90 8.13
CA TRP A 138 -19.04 7.98 8.82
C TRP A 138 -19.78 6.82 9.49
N ASN A 139 -20.87 7.11 10.21
CA ASN A 139 -21.68 6.08 10.87
C ASN A 139 -22.32 5.13 9.86
N ASN A 140 -22.83 5.65 8.74
CA ASN A 140 -23.41 4.86 7.66
C ASN A 140 -22.36 3.92 7.04
N ARG A 141 -21.12 4.38 6.88
CA ARG A 141 -20.03 3.51 6.42
C ARG A 141 -19.70 2.38 7.40
N LEU A 142 -19.84 2.64 8.70
CA LEU A 142 -19.54 1.66 9.74
C LEU A 142 -20.69 0.70 10.04
N SER A 143 -21.91 0.98 9.57
CA SER A 143 -23.11 0.21 9.90
C SER A 143 -22.93 -1.28 9.57
N ASP A 144 -22.42 -1.61 8.39
CA ASP A 144 -22.18 -3.00 7.96
C ASP A 144 -21.17 -3.72 8.85
N SER A 145 -20.13 -3.02 9.29
CA SER A 145 -19.12 -3.59 10.20
C SER A 145 -19.73 -3.85 11.57
N VAL A 146 -20.56 -2.93 12.05
CA VAL A 146 -21.30 -3.07 13.31
C VAL A 146 -22.30 -4.22 13.22
N MET A 147 -23.06 -4.34 12.13
CA MET A 147 -24.00 -5.44 11.89
C MET A 147 -23.28 -6.79 11.88
N ARG A 148 -22.18 -6.91 11.13
CA ARG A 148 -21.35 -8.13 11.11
C ARG A 148 -20.82 -8.49 12.49
N LYS A 149 -20.37 -7.51 13.28
CA LYS A 149 -19.92 -7.75 14.66
C LYS A 149 -21.06 -8.20 15.58
N ARG A 150 -22.25 -7.58 15.46
CA ARG A 150 -23.43 -7.95 16.23
C ARG A 150 -23.86 -9.39 15.92
N PHE A 151 -23.94 -9.73 14.63
CA PHE A 151 -24.23 -11.09 14.19
C PHE A 151 -23.19 -12.09 14.72
N LYS A 152 -21.88 -11.82 14.58
CA LYS A 152 -20.83 -12.71 15.09
C LYS A 152 -20.87 -12.92 16.61
N ARG A 153 -21.39 -11.94 17.36
CA ARG A 153 -21.49 -12.03 18.83
C ARG A 153 -22.65 -12.93 19.27
N ASP A 154 -23.80 -12.83 18.60
CA ASP A 154 -25.00 -13.59 18.91
C ASP A 154 -25.85 -13.77 17.64
N PRO A 155 -25.57 -14.80 16.82
CA PRO A 155 -26.25 -15.00 15.55
C PRO A 155 -27.74 -15.26 15.71
N GLN A 156 -28.13 -16.05 16.69
CA GLN A 156 -29.51 -16.50 16.88
C GLN A 156 -30.42 -15.33 17.23
N ASN A 157 -30.04 -14.53 18.23
CA ASN A 157 -30.82 -13.36 18.62
C ASN A 157 -30.80 -12.28 17.53
N TYR A 158 -29.68 -12.11 16.82
CA TYR A 158 -29.60 -11.18 15.71
C TYR A 158 -30.60 -11.53 14.61
N LEU A 159 -30.66 -12.80 14.18
CA LEU A 159 -31.60 -13.28 13.17
C LEU A 159 -33.05 -13.16 13.64
N LYS A 160 -33.35 -13.58 14.89
CA LYS A 160 -34.70 -13.44 15.47
C LYS A 160 -35.18 -11.98 15.49
N ASN A 161 -34.31 -11.04 15.84
CA ASN A 161 -34.65 -9.62 15.81
C ASN A 161 -34.89 -9.10 14.39
N LEU A 162 -34.15 -9.63 13.41
CA LEU A 162 -34.33 -9.32 12.00
C LEU A 162 -35.68 -9.85 11.49
N GLU A 163 -36.01 -11.11 11.78
CA GLU A 163 -37.31 -11.70 11.43
C GLU A 163 -38.47 -10.90 12.05
N ASN A 164 -38.36 -10.50 13.31
CA ASN A 164 -39.38 -9.68 13.98
C ASN A 164 -39.55 -8.27 13.37
N GLN A 165 -38.52 -7.72 12.73
CA GLN A 165 -38.61 -6.44 12.01
C GLN A 165 -39.29 -6.60 10.65
N TRP A 166 -39.16 -7.77 10.01
CA TRP A 166 -39.78 -8.09 8.72
C TRP A 166 -41.24 -8.51 8.83
N LEU A 167 -41.64 -9.08 9.97
CA LEU A 167 -43.02 -9.47 10.27
C LEU A 167 -43.89 -8.31 10.78
N LYS A 168 -43.32 -7.10 10.90
CA LYS A 168 -44.01 -5.85 11.22
C LYS A 168 -44.26 -5.04 9.95
#